data_AF-A0A1F9K0N2-F1
#
_entry.id   AF-A0A1F9K0N2-F1
#
_cell.length_a   1.000
_cell.length_b   1.000
_cell.length_c   1.000
_cell.angle_alpha   90.00
_cell.angle_beta   90.00
_cell.angle_gamma   90.00
#
_symmetry.space_group_name_H-M   'P 1'
#
loop_
_entity.id
_entity.type
_entity.pdbx_description
1 polymer ?
#
loop_
_entity_poly.entity_id
_entity_poly.type
_entity_poly.pdbx_seq_one_letter_code
_entity_poly.pdbx_strand_id
1 'polypeptide(L)'
;MSADLVVKNGWVVTPTETFKGGVAVNGGKFVAIGTDDVLPQGKEEIDAKGKHILPGLIDGHVHFRVPGLDYKEDFTTGSTAAVCGGITMVMDMPNVVPPTADADKVREKIKLAEGRFLCDYAFYGVVVQTNTAEILPMAEAGVIGYKIFFGETIGNLPFPDDGMCMEAFSNITQSKLPLGIHAENRQIMAYYTNKLKAEGKNDPVYWEASRPDICEAESVAHAIFLAETFKTKLHVYHMSSKQAANLVRDAKAKGLRVTAETGPHYLLREPKDMAEVGPLLKMNPPVRSRDHAEVLWDGLLNGYIDMIATDHSPHTLEEKGSDIMGKMTKPAIWECISGFCGVETGVPLMLTEVNKGRMSLNHYVKLASENPAKVWQIYPQKGAIRLGSDGDLTIVDMDKEGAIDVNKLHSKNKPSPWHGWKVKGMPVCTIVRGNVQMRDGEVVGKPTGRLVRPNPS
;
A
#
# COMPACT_ATOMS: atom_id res chain seq x y z
N MET A 1 -4.73 -3.82 -37.98
CA MET A 1 -4.42 -4.93 -37.04
C MET A 1 -5.44 -4.88 -35.91
N SER A 2 -5.99 -6.02 -35.51
CA SER A 2 -6.89 -6.11 -34.35
C SER A 2 -6.08 -6.07 -33.06
N ALA A 3 -6.54 -5.32 -32.07
CA ALA A 3 -5.93 -5.26 -30.74
C ALA A 3 -6.30 -6.52 -29.93
N ASP A 4 -5.49 -6.88 -28.92
CA ASP A 4 -5.79 -8.04 -28.07
C ASP A 4 -7.05 -7.80 -27.22
N LEU A 5 -7.18 -6.60 -26.64
CA LEU A 5 -8.32 -6.20 -25.81
C LEU A 5 -8.75 -4.77 -26.17
N VAL A 6 -10.05 -4.54 -26.23
CA VAL A 6 -10.66 -3.20 -26.31
C VAL A 6 -11.68 -3.02 -25.20
N VAL A 7 -11.56 -1.94 -24.43
CA VAL A 7 -12.56 -1.52 -23.44
C VAL A 7 -13.23 -0.25 -23.96
N LYS A 8 -14.55 -0.26 -24.14
CA LYS A 8 -15.29 0.81 -24.82
C LYS A 8 -16.55 1.27 -24.07
N ASN A 9 -17.16 2.37 -24.51
CA ASN A 9 -18.38 2.98 -23.97
C ASN A 9 -18.28 3.47 -22.50
N GLY A 10 -17.08 3.57 -21.93
CA GLY A 10 -16.86 3.98 -20.55
C GLY A 10 -16.54 5.45 -20.38
N TRP A 11 -16.23 5.83 -19.15
CA TRP A 11 -15.62 7.11 -18.81
C TRP A 11 -14.14 6.88 -18.49
N VAL A 12 -13.24 7.28 -19.38
CA VAL A 12 -11.79 7.20 -19.14
C VAL A 12 -11.42 8.31 -18.15
N VAL A 13 -10.77 7.92 -17.05
CA VAL A 13 -10.40 8.85 -15.97
C VAL A 13 -8.88 8.90 -15.85
N THR A 14 -8.34 10.10 -15.97
CA THR A 14 -6.93 10.40 -15.68
C THR A 14 -6.85 11.32 -14.46
N PRO A 15 -5.66 11.60 -13.91
CA PRO A 15 -5.51 12.58 -12.83
C PRO A 15 -6.06 13.99 -13.15
N THR A 16 -6.21 14.35 -14.43
CA THR A 16 -6.58 15.71 -14.85
C THR A 16 -7.89 15.79 -15.61
N GLU A 17 -8.34 14.70 -16.24
CA GLU A 17 -9.47 14.71 -17.16
C GLU A 17 -10.35 13.47 -17.01
N THR A 18 -11.64 13.64 -17.29
CA THR A 18 -12.60 12.55 -17.45
C THR A 18 -13.35 12.76 -18.76
N PHE A 19 -13.33 11.76 -19.64
CA PHE A 19 -14.00 11.85 -20.94
C PHE A 19 -14.63 10.52 -21.32
N LYS A 20 -15.64 10.58 -22.19
CA LYS A 20 -16.34 9.39 -22.67
C LYS A 20 -15.55 8.72 -23.79
N GLY A 21 -15.38 7.40 -23.71
CA GLY A 21 -14.70 6.61 -24.73
C GLY A 21 -14.11 5.33 -24.17
N GLY A 22 -12.91 5.00 -24.62
CA GLY A 22 -12.26 3.74 -24.28
C GLY A 22 -10.78 3.67 -24.61
N VAL A 23 -10.25 2.46 -24.52
CA VAL A 23 -8.83 2.14 -24.70
C VAL A 23 -8.66 0.80 -25.42
N ALA A 24 -7.59 0.67 -26.18
CA ALA A 24 -7.17 -0.57 -26.81
C ALA A 24 -5.78 -0.99 -26.32
N VAL A 25 -5.63 -2.28 -26.01
CA VAL A 25 -4.39 -2.90 -25.54
C VAL A 25 -3.93 -3.96 -26.53
N ASN A 26 -2.67 -3.92 -26.92
CA ASN A 26 -2.05 -4.93 -27.77
C ASN A 26 -0.62 -5.20 -27.31
N GLY A 27 -0.22 -6.47 -27.22
CA GLY A 27 1.08 -6.85 -26.66
C GLY A 27 1.28 -6.39 -25.20
N GLY A 28 0.17 -6.23 -24.47
CA GLY A 28 0.14 -5.77 -23.09
C GLY A 28 0.34 -4.27 -22.87
N LYS A 29 0.28 -3.45 -23.93
CA LYS A 29 0.43 -1.98 -23.86
C LYS A 29 -0.74 -1.25 -24.50
N PHE A 30 -1.02 -0.04 -24.02
CA PHE A 30 -2.01 0.82 -24.68
C PHE A 30 -1.54 1.25 -26.07
N VAL A 31 -2.38 1.00 -27.08
CA VAL A 31 -2.11 1.33 -28.50
C VAL A 31 -3.12 2.33 -29.09
N ALA A 32 -4.28 2.50 -28.46
CA ALA A 32 -5.24 3.56 -28.78
C ALA A 32 -5.99 3.98 -27.51
N ILE A 33 -6.30 5.28 -27.39
CA ILE A 33 -7.03 5.92 -26.30
C ILE A 33 -7.85 7.04 -26.95
N GLY A 34 -9.16 7.11 -26.67
CA GLY A 34 -10.00 8.16 -27.22
C GLY A 34 -11.48 7.80 -27.24
N THR A 35 -12.25 8.46 -28.10
CA THR A 35 -13.65 8.12 -28.37
C THR A 35 -13.77 6.73 -29.02
N ASP A 36 -14.93 6.08 -28.90
CA ASP A 36 -15.10 4.70 -29.36
C ASP A 36 -14.88 4.52 -30.87
N ASP A 37 -15.10 5.57 -31.68
CA ASP A 37 -14.91 5.54 -33.14
C ASP A 37 -13.45 5.53 -33.59
N VAL A 38 -12.51 5.92 -32.71
CA VAL A 38 -11.07 5.87 -33.01
C VAL A 38 -10.41 4.57 -32.52
N LEU A 39 -11.15 3.70 -31.84
CA LEU A 39 -10.63 2.42 -31.35
C LEU A 39 -10.62 1.36 -32.46
N PRO A 40 -9.55 0.55 -32.57
CA PRO A 40 -9.55 -0.60 -33.48
C PRO A 40 -10.54 -1.68 -32.98
N GLN A 41 -10.79 -2.69 -33.82
CA GLN A 41 -11.48 -3.91 -33.36
C GLN A 41 -10.60 -4.71 -32.39
N GLY A 42 -11.20 -5.23 -31.31
CA GLY A 42 -10.54 -6.09 -30.34
C GLY A 42 -10.82 -7.57 -30.57
N LYS A 43 -9.88 -8.46 -30.22
CA LYS A 43 -10.15 -9.91 -30.12
C LYS A 43 -11.08 -10.21 -28.94
N GLU A 44 -10.85 -9.52 -27.82
CA GLU A 44 -11.77 -9.43 -26.69
C GLU A 44 -12.28 -7.98 -26.59
N GLU A 45 -13.57 -7.81 -26.36
CA GLU A 45 -14.18 -6.50 -26.14
C GLU A 45 -14.93 -6.48 -24.80
N ILE A 46 -14.71 -5.44 -24.01
CA ILE A 46 -15.38 -5.18 -22.74
C ILE A 46 -16.23 -3.92 -22.89
N ASP A 47 -17.52 -4.05 -22.63
CA ASP A 47 -18.43 -2.92 -22.54
C ASP A 47 -18.39 -2.31 -21.13
N ALA A 48 -17.87 -1.09 -21.03
CA ALA A 48 -17.78 -0.31 -19.80
C ALA A 48 -18.89 0.74 -19.68
N LYS A 49 -20.03 0.57 -20.39
CA LYS A 49 -21.17 1.48 -20.31
C LYS A 49 -21.58 1.76 -18.85
N GLY A 50 -21.63 3.06 -18.52
CA GLY A 50 -21.98 3.55 -17.18
C GLY A 50 -20.86 3.41 -16.13
N LYS A 51 -19.71 2.85 -16.50
CA LYS A 51 -18.58 2.56 -15.62
C LYS A 51 -17.41 3.50 -15.94
N HIS A 52 -16.49 3.60 -14.99
CA HIS A 52 -15.27 4.40 -15.13
C HIS A 52 -14.07 3.48 -15.37
N ILE A 53 -13.21 3.87 -16.31
CA ILE A 53 -11.99 3.17 -16.69
C ILE A 53 -10.83 3.97 -16.09
N LEU A 54 -10.24 3.44 -15.01
CA LEU A 54 -9.09 4.03 -14.33
C LEU A 54 -7.80 3.37 -14.85
N PRO A 55 -6.64 4.06 -14.79
CA PRO A 55 -5.36 3.36 -14.83
C PRO A 55 -5.34 2.32 -13.72
N GLY A 56 -4.61 1.23 -13.94
CA GLY A 56 -4.43 0.19 -12.95
C GLY A 56 -3.99 0.76 -11.60
N LEU A 57 -4.74 0.44 -10.55
CA LEU A 57 -4.47 0.93 -9.19
C LEU A 57 -3.29 0.17 -8.57
N ILE A 58 -2.53 0.86 -7.74
CA ILE A 58 -1.27 0.37 -7.15
C ILE A 58 -1.37 0.43 -5.63
N ASP A 59 -1.09 -0.68 -4.97
CA ASP A 59 -0.88 -0.70 -3.51
C ASP A 59 0.62 -0.82 -3.21
N GLY A 60 1.20 0.29 -2.74
CA GLY A 60 2.63 0.38 -2.42
C GLY A 60 3.04 -0.30 -1.13
N HIS A 61 2.11 -0.88 -0.35
CA HIS A 61 2.43 -1.37 0.99
C HIS A 61 1.65 -2.64 1.35
N VAL A 62 2.23 -3.79 1.00
CA VAL A 62 1.68 -5.10 1.37
C VAL A 62 2.74 -6.00 2.03
N HIS A 63 2.27 -6.98 2.81
CA HIS A 63 3.09 -7.99 3.48
C HIS A 63 2.56 -9.40 3.14
N PHE A 64 3.05 -9.99 2.05
CA PHE A 64 2.70 -11.35 1.59
C PHE A 64 3.53 -12.46 2.24
N ARG A 65 4.42 -12.13 3.19
CA ARG A 65 5.01 -13.05 4.18
C ARG A 65 5.84 -14.23 3.65
N VAL A 66 6.25 -14.19 2.38
CA VAL A 66 7.15 -15.19 1.76
C VAL A 66 8.59 -14.66 1.70
N PRO A 67 9.62 -15.45 2.08
CA PRO A 67 9.55 -16.80 2.64
C PRO A 67 9.36 -16.87 4.16
N GLY A 68 8.96 -18.04 4.64
CA GLY A 68 9.09 -18.47 6.03
C GLY A 68 7.90 -18.13 6.93
N LEU A 69 7.02 -17.23 6.50
CA LEU A 69 5.78 -16.88 7.19
C LEU A 69 4.55 -17.09 6.30
N ASP A 70 4.67 -17.96 5.29
CA ASP A 70 3.69 -18.25 4.25
C ASP A 70 2.31 -18.68 4.80
N TYR A 71 2.25 -19.18 6.03
CA TYR A 71 1.01 -19.54 6.71
C TYR A 71 0.13 -18.32 7.02
N LYS A 72 0.72 -17.12 7.08
CA LYS A 72 0.02 -15.84 7.30
C LYS A 72 -0.60 -15.31 6.01
N GLU A 73 0.21 -15.26 4.95
CA GLU A 73 -0.19 -14.90 3.60
C GLU A 73 0.82 -15.51 2.62
N ASP A 74 0.43 -15.74 1.36
CA ASP A 74 1.39 -16.03 0.31
C ASP A 74 1.17 -15.18 -0.94
N PHE A 75 2.11 -15.24 -1.89
CA PHE A 75 2.02 -14.49 -3.14
C PHE A 75 0.77 -14.78 -3.97
N THR A 76 0.25 -16.01 -3.94
CA THR A 76 -0.90 -16.39 -4.76
C THR A 76 -2.18 -15.81 -4.18
N THR A 77 -2.42 -16.05 -2.89
CA THR A 77 -3.58 -15.56 -2.15
C THR A 77 -3.56 -14.04 -1.97
N GLY A 78 -2.41 -13.45 -1.63
CA GLY A 78 -2.24 -12.00 -1.53
C GLY A 78 -2.46 -11.28 -2.88
N SER A 79 -1.88 -11.78 -3.98
CA SER A 79 -2.14 -11.18 -5.30
C SER A 79 -3.58 -11.40 -5.79
N THR A 80 -4.24 -12.46 -5.33
CA THR A 80 -5.66 -12.68 -5.58
C THR A 80 -6.51 -11.64 -4.88
N ALA A 81 -6.29 -11.41 -3.59
CA ALA A 81 -6.94 -10.34 -2.83
C ALA A 81 -6.70 -8.96 -3.49
N ALA A 82 -5.49 -8.71 -3.99
CA ALA A 82 -5.17 -7.48 -4.71
C ALA A 82 -6.04 -7.30 -5.97
N VAL A 83 -6.08 -8.29 -6.88
CA VAL A 83 -6.87 -8.15 -8.11
C VAL A 83 -8.37 -8.10 -7.84
N CYS A 84 -8.87 -8.82 -6.83
CA CYS A 84 -10.26 -8.74 -6.38
C CYS A 84 -10.59 -7.36 -5.78
N GLY A 85 -9.61 -6.69 -5.19
CA GLY A 85 -9.68 -5.31 -4.74
C GLY A 85 -9.57 -4.25 -5.83
N GLY A 86 -9.35 -4.61 -7.10
CA GLY A 86 -9.12 -3.63 -8.15
C GLY A 86 -7.66 -3.19 -8.31
N ILE A 87 -6.71 -3.84 -7.63
CA ILE A 87 -5.28 -3.51 -7.65
C ILE A 87 -4.58 -4.31 -8.76
N THR A 88 -3.80 -3.64 -9.60
CA THR A 88 -3.05 -4.25 -10.72
C THR A 88 -1.56 -4.36 -10.45
N MET A 89 -1.06 -3.71 -9.38
CA MET A 89 0.32 -3.83 -8.93
C MET A 89 0.45 -3.68 -7.42
N VAL A 90 1.31 -4.49 -6.82
CA VAL A 90 1.64 -4.43 -5.39
C VAL A 90 3.14 -4.29 -5.13
N MET A 91 3.52 -3.77 -3.97
CA MET A 91 4.92 -3.72 -3.54
C MET A 91 5.08 -4.37 -2.16
N ASP A 92 5.82 -5.48 -2.12
CA ASP A 92 5.85 -6.40 -0.99
C ASP A 92 7.05 -6.18 -0.06
N MET A 93 6.75 -6.10 1.24
CA MET A 93 7.65 -5.71 2.31
C MET A 93 8.69 -6.79 2.68
N PRO A 94 9.85 -6.41 3.23
CA PRO A 94 11.00 -7.30 3.42
C PRO A 94 11.04 -8.02 4.77
N ASN A 95 10.08 -7.78 5.66
CA ASN A 95 10.00 -8.35 7.01
C ASN A 95 9.43 -9.77 7.02
N VAL A 96 10.22 -10.67 6.43
CA VAL A 96 9.99 -12.11 6.27
C VAL A 96 11.11 -12.90 6.96
N VAL A 97 11.11 -14.24 6.88
CA VAL A 97 12.09 -15.08 7.60
C VAL A 97 12.80 -16.04 6.64
N PRO A 98 14.11 -15.86 6.37
CA PRO A 98 14.95 -14.73 6.78
C PRO A 98 14.54 -13.42 6.08
N PRO A 99 14.83 -12.23 6.66
CA PRO A 99 14.50 -10.95 6.04
C PRO A 99 15.18 -10.76 4.68
N THR A 100 14.56 -9.97 3.80
CA THR A 100 15.15 -9.61 2.50
C THR A 100 16.23 -8.54 2.69
N ALA A 101 17.36 -8.92 3.29
CA ALA A 101 18.38 -8.01 3.82
C ALA A 101 19.71 -8.02 3.03
N ASP A 102 19.80 -8.80 1.95
CA ASP A 102 20.99 -8.87 1.09
C ASP A 102 20.59 -9.22 -0.34
N ALA A 103 21.53 -9.09 -1.28
CA ALA A 103 21.27 -9.33 -2.70
C ALA A 103 20.82 -10.77 -3.00
N ASP A 104 21.30 -11.76 -2.24
CA ASP A 104 20.94 -13.16 -2.45
C ASP A 104 19.51 -13.43 -1.99
N LYS A 105 19.08 -12.84 -0.87
CA LYS A 105 17.68 -12.89 -0.41
C LYS A 105 16.72 -12.16 -1.36
N VAL A 106 17.17 -11.09 -2.00
CA VAL A 106 16.38 -10.45 -3.08
C VAL A 106 16.19 -11.42 -4.25
N ARG A 107 17.27 -12.05 -4.74
CA ARG A 107 17.20 -13.02 -5.85
C ARG A 107 16.37 -14.25 -5.51
N GLU A 108 16.52 -14.78 -4.29
CA GLU A 108 15.74 -15.90 -3.77
C GLU A 108 14.25 -15.56 -3.78
N LYS A 109 13.87 -14.40 -3.25
CA LYS A 109 12.47 -13.95 -3.21
C LYS A 109 11.88 -13.74 -4.61
N ILE A 110 12.64 -13.16 -5.54
CA ILE A 110 12.25 -13.01 -6.95
C ILE A 110 11.96 -14.39 -7.56
N LYS A 111 12.86 -15.36 -7.37
CA LYS A 111 12.68 -16.73 -7.87
C LYS A 111 11.43 -17.40 -7.29
N LEU A 112 11.17 -17.21 -6.00
CA LEU A 112 9.96 -17.74 -5.33
C LEU A 112 8.66 -17.13 -5.85
N ALA A 113 8.70 -15.94 -6.44
CA ALA A 113 7.54 -15.23 -6.96
C ALA A 113 7.16 -15.62 -8.40
N GLU A 114 8.06 -16.28 -9.14
CA GLU A 114 7.87 -16.65 -10.54
C GLU A 114 6.58 -17.47 -10.73
N GLY A 115 5.66 -16.96 -11.57
CA GLY A 115 4.41 -17.64 -11.91
C GLY A 115 3.37 -17.71 -10.79
N ARG A 116 3.53 -16.96 -9.69
CA ARG A 116 2.62 -17.00 -8.53
C ARG A 116 1.65 -15.83 -8.41
N PHE A 117 1.90 -14.73 -9.11
CA PHE A 117 1.12 -13.50 -9.00
C PHE A 117 0.09 -13.33 -10.13
N LEU A 118 -1.11 -12.87 -9.79
CA LEU A 118 -2.12 -12.42 -10.77
C LEU A 118 -1.87 -10.98 -11.24
N CYS A 119 -1.26 -10.14 -10.41
CA CYS A 119 -0.92 -8.75 -10.69
C CYS A 119 0.59 -8.54 -10.80
N ASP A 120 1.04 -7.43 -11.38
CA ASP A 120 2.48 -7.12 -11.38
C ASP A 120 2.97 -6.79 -9.95
N TYR A 121 4.27 -6.91 -9.69
CA TYR A 121 4.80 -6.80 -8.33
C TYR A 121 6.21 -6.22 -8.27
N ALA A 122 6.58 -5.72 -7.10
CA ALA A 122 7.95 -5.33 -6.79
C ALA A 122 8.30 -5.66 -5.33
N PHE A 123 9.59 -5.69 -5.00
CA PHE A 123 10.08 -6.03 -3.66
C PHE A 123 10.95 -4.93 -3.07
N TYR A 124 10.79 -4.70 -1.78
CA TYR A 124 11.69 -3.87 -0.99
C TYR A 124 12.86 -4.69 -0.43
N GLY A 125 14.00 -4.03 -0.20
CA GLY A 125 15.07 -4.55 0.66
C GLY A 125 15.00 -3.92 2.06
N VAL A 126 15.29 -4.68 3.12
CA VAL A 126 15.41 -4.11 4.48
C VAL A 126 16.83 -3.63 4.73
N VAL A 127 16.97 -2.46 5.35
CA VAL A 127 18.24 -1.97 5.89
C VAL A 127 18.21 -2.09 7.40
N VAL A 128 19.23 -2.76 7.94
CA VAL A 128 19.45 -3.06 9.35
C VAL A 128 20.85 -2.63 9.77
N GLN A 129 21.14 -2.68 11.06
CA GLN A 129 22.40 -2.27 11.68
C GLN A 129 23.65 -2.84 10.99
N THR A 130 23.58 -4.03 10.40
CA THR A 130 24.76 -4.80 9.99
C THR A 130 24.90 -4.98 8.47
N ASN A 131 24.07 -4.32 7.64
CA ASN A 131 24.01 -4.63 6.20
C ASN A 131 24.15 -3.41 5.26
N THR A 132 24.77 -2.32 5.70
CA THR A 132 24.97 -1.13 4.85
C THR A 132 25.73 -1.43 3.56
N ALA A 133 26.67 -2.38 3.59
CA ALA A 133 27.40 -2.86 2.41
C ALA A 133 26.51 -3.56 1.37
N GLU A 134 25.35 -4.09 1.76
CA GLU A 134 24.40 -4.79 0.87
C GLU A 134 23.41 -3.85 0.18
N ILE A 135 23.39 -2.55 0.54
CA ILE A 135 22.44 -1.59 -0.02
C ILE A 135 22.57 -1.51 -1.56
N LEU A 136 23.78 -1.27 -2.08
CA LEU A 136 24.00 -1.20 -3.53
C LEU A 136 23.80 -2.56 -4.22
N PRO A 137 24.34 -3.69 -3.71
CA PRO A 137 24.03 -5.02 -4.23
C PRO A 137 22.53 -5.35 -4.32
N MET A 138 21.72 -4.96 -3.32
CA MET A 138 20.26 -5.16 -3.37
C MET A 138 19.61 -4.36 -4.51
N ALA A 139 20.06 -3.12 -4.79
CA ALA A 139 19.58 -2.35 -5.93
C ALA A 139 19.87 -3.06 -7.27
N GLU A 140 21.08 -3.59 -7.43
CA GLU A 140 21.46 -4.36 -8.62
C GLU A 140 20.65 -5.66 -8.75
N ALA A 141 20.33 -6.31 -7.62
CA ALA A 141 19.48 -7.50 -7.59
C ALA A 141 18.02 -7.19 -7.99
N GLY A 142 17.57 -5.94 -7.86
CA GLY A 142 16.32 -5.45 -8.44
C GLY A 142 15.24 -5.06 -7.43
N VAL A 143 15.60 -4.60 -6.21
CA VAL A 143 14.61 -3.98 -5.31
C VAL A 143 14.06 -2.68 -5.90
N ILE A 144 12.82 -2.34 -5.55
CA ILE A 144 12.18 -1.06 -5.93
C ILE A 144 12.65 0.12 -5.06
N GLY A 145 13.12 -0.20 -3.86
CA GLY A 145 13.56 0.73 -2.83
C GLY A 145 13.86 0.00 -1.53
N TYR A 146 14.13 0.77 -0.48
CA TYR A 146 14.51 0.26 0.82
C TYR A 146 13.48 0.54 1.90
N LYS A 147 13.50 -0.27 2.96
CA LYS A 147 12.73 -0.07 4.19
C LYS A 147 13.65 -0.06 5.41
N ILE A 148 13.54 0.98 6.24
CA ILE A 148 14.07 1.01 7.61
C ILE A 148 12.90 1.00 8.59
N PHE A 149 13.01 0.25 9.68
CA PHE A 149 12.03 0.24 10.76
C PHE A 149 12.63 0.88 12.02
N PHE A 150 12.56 2.21 12.18
CA PHE A 150 13.14 2.92 13.34
C PHE A 150 12.47 2.56 14.70
N GLY A 151 11.35 1.83 14.65
CA GLY A 151 10.61 1.31 15.80
C GLY A 151 10.65 -0.22 15.90
N GLU A 152 9.92 -0.78 16.87
CA GLU A 152 9.75 -2.22 16.97
C GLU A 152 8.71 -2.72 15.96
N THR A 153 9.11 -3.70 15.17
CA THR A 153 8.27 -4.36 14.16
C THR A 153 8.37 -5.88 14.27
N ILE A 154 7.51 -6.57 13.53
CA ILE A 154 7.52 -8.03 13.41
C ILE A 154 8.85 -8.48 12.78
N GLY A 155 9.50 -9.45 13.41
CA GLY A 155 10.72 -10.10 12.89
C GLY A 155 12.04 -9.66 13.55
N ASN A 156 12.00 -8.82 14.59
CA ASN A 156 13.18 -8.36 15.34
C ASN A 156 14.30 -7.81 14.41
N LEU A 157 13.95 -6.79 13.62
CA LEU A 157 14.84 -6.13 12.67
C LEU A 157 15.61 -5.01 13.40
N PRO A 158 16.92 -5.15 13.68
CA PRO A 158 17.69 -4.11 14.35
C PRO A 158 17.93 -2.97 13.36
N PHE A 159 17.24 -1.85 13.51
CA PHE A 159 17.46 -0.69 12.65
C PHE A 159 18.86 -0.10 12.84
N PRO A 160 19.40 0.59 11.82
CA PRO A 160 20.67 1.29 11.95
C PRO A 160 20.58 2.40 13.00
N ASP A 161 21.48 2.37 13.98
CA ASP A 161 21.70 3.50 14.87
C ASP A 161 22.15 4.75 14.08
N ASP A 162 22.22 5.91 14.75
CA ASP A 162 22.52 7.18 14.11
C ASP A 162 23.90 7.18 13.42
N GLY A 163 24.88 6.45 13.98
CA GLY A 163 26.20 6.30 13.38
C GLY A 163 26.13 5.50 12.08
N MET A 164 25.43 4.37 12.10
CA MET A 164 25.22 3.52 10.93
C MET A 164 24.33 4.19 9.87
N CYS A 165 23.43 5.09 10.28
CA CYS A 165 22.62 5.89 9.36
C CYS A 165 23.49 6.76 8.44
N MET A 166 24.68 7.18 8.87
CA MET A 166 25.58 7.96 8.01
C MET A 166 25.99 7.18 6.76
N GLU A 167 26.34 5.90 6.93
CA GLU A 167 26.69 5.02 5.82
C GLU A 167 25.44 4.57 5.04
N ALA A 168 24.37 4.21 5.76
CA ALA A 168 23.12 3.77 5.15
C ALA A 168 22.52 4.83 4.20
N PHE A 169 22.34 6.07 4.67
CA PHE A 169 21.75 7.14 3.86
C PHE A 169 22.66 7.53 2.69
N SER A 170 23.99 7.51 2.89
CA SER A 170 24.96 7.71 1.81
C SER A 170 24.80 6.67 0.70
N ASN A 171 24.81 5.38 1.04
CA ASN A 171 24.69 4.28 0.07
C ASN A 171 23.31 4.27 -0.61
N ILE A 172 22.24 4.58 0.13
CA ILE A 172 20.89 4.71 -0.44
C ILE A 172 20.84 5.85 -1.45
N THR A 173 21.37 7.03 -1.12
CA THR A 173 21.43 8.15 -2.07
C THR A 173 22.22 7.76 -3.33
N GLN A 174 23.34 7.05 -3.17
CA GLN A 174 24.14 6.55 -4.30
C GLN A 174 23.36 5.58 -5.19
N SER A 175 22.51 4.72 -4.62
CA SER A 175 21.64 3.80 -5.37
C SER A 175 20.59 4.52 -6.24
N LYS A 176 20.27 5.79 -5.92
CA LYS A 176 19.18 6.61 -6.47
C LYS A 176 17.76 6.08 -6.21
N LEU A 177 17.60 4.98 -5.47
CA LEU A 177 16.30 4.44 -5.09
C LEU A 177 15.73 5.13 -3.84
N PRO A 178 14.40 5.12 -3.64
CA PRO A 178 13.79 5.71 -2.45
C PRO A 178 14.04 4.85 -1.22
N LEU A 179 14.23 5.50 -0.09
CA LEU A 179 14.13 4.91 1.24
C LEU A 179 12.75 5.23 1.79
N GLY A 180 12.03 4.20 2.22
CA GLY A 180 10.88 4.43 3.08
C GLY A 180 11.09 3.94 4.51
N ILE A 181 10.38 4.56 5.44
CA ILE A 181 10.56 4.34 6.88
C ILE A 181 9.26 3.91 7.55
N HIS A 182 9.35 2.99 8.51
CA HIS A 182 8.39 2.92 9.60
C HIS A 182 8.93 3.81 10.72
N ALA A 183 8.25 4.92 10.97
CA ALA A 183 8.71 5.99 11.83
C ALA A 183 8.00 5.94 13.19
N GLU A 184 8.58 5.24 14.15
CA GLU A 184 8.17 5.26 15.56
C GLU A 184 9.43 5.22 16.42
N ASN A 185 9.62 6.16 17.35
CA ASN A 185 10.74 6.16 18.27
C ASN A 185 10.65 4.98 19.25
N ARG A 186 11.58 4.03 19.14
CA ARG A 186 11.61 2.81 19.96
C ARG A 186 11.67 3.09 21.47
N GLN A 187 12.41 4.10 21.92
CA GLN A 187 12.59 4.38 23.35
C GLN A 187 11.30 4.95 23.96
N ILE A 188 10.67 5.90 23.27
CA ILE A 188 9.39 6.49 23.69
C ILE A 188 8.31 5.40 23.75
N MET A 189 8.16 4.61 22.68
CA MET A 189 7.22 3.48 22.65
C MET A 189 7.48 2.48 23.78
N ALA A 190 8.73 2.08 24.01
CA ALA A 190 9.07 1.11 25.06
C ALA A 190 8.70 1.65 26.45
N TYR A 191 8.95 2.93 26.72
CA TYR A 191 8.58 3.57 27.98
C TYR A 191 7.06 3.51 28.21
N TYR A 192 6.25 3.99 27.27
CA TYR A 192 4.80 4.02 27.41
C TYR A 192 4.17 2.62 27.46
N THR A 193 4.67 1.69 26.63
CA THR A 193 4.24 0.29 26.66
C THR A 193 4.50 -0.36 28.01
N ASN A 194 5.71 -0.19 28.58
CA ASN A 194 6.06 -0.78 29.87
C ASN A 194 5.28 -0.14 31.03
N LYS A 195 5.06 1.17 30.97
CA LYS A 195 4.24 1.89 31.94
C LYS A 195 2.80 1.35 31.97
N LEU A 196 2.14 1.25 30.82
CA LEU A 196 0.76 0.76 30.72
C LEU A 196 0.63 -0.70 31.16
N LYS A 197 1.61 -1.54 30.84
CA LYS A 197 1.70 -2.93 31.36
C LYS A 197 1.78 -2.95 32.89
N ALA A 198 2.63 -2.13 33.48
CA ALA A 198 2.77 -2.05 34.94
C ALA A 198 1.49 -1.53 35.64
N GLU A 199 0.73 -0.68 34.96
CA GLU A 199 -0.58 -0.19 35.42
C GLU A 199 -1.74 -1.18 35.17
N GLY A 200 -1.47 -2.37 34.61
CA GLY A 200 -2.49 -3.39 34.32
C GLY A 200 -3.45 -3.01 33.19
N LYS A 201 -3.06 -2.09 32.31
CA LYS A 201 -3.90 -1.58 31.21
C LYS A 201 -3.90 -2.54 30.02
N ASN A 202 -4.71 -3.60 30.11
CA ASN A 202 -4.66 -4.73 29.18
C ASN A 202 -5.69 -4.68 28.04
N ASP A 203 -6.67 -3.78 28.10
CA ASP A 203 -7.73 -3.69 27.08
C ASP A 203 -7.22 -3.11 25.74
N PRO A 204 -7.84 -3.47 24.60
CA PRO A 204 -7.46 -2.97 23.27
C PRO A 204 -7.35 -1.44 23.17
N VAL A 205 -8.26 -0.71 23.81
CA VAL A 205 -8.33 0.76 23.77
C VAL A 205 -7.06 1.47 24.26
N TYR A 206 -6.20 0.80 25.03
CA TYR A 206 -4.93 1.36 25.51
C TYR A 206 -3.81 1.30 24.46
N TRP A 207 -4.03 0.66 23.30
CA TRP A 207 -2.99 0.49 22.30
C TRP A 207 -2.43 1.82 21.80
N GLU A 208 -3.29 2.81 21.53
CA GLU A 208 -2.85 4.13 21.08
C GLU A 208 -1.92 4.81 22.09
N ALA A 209 -2.28 4.76 23.39
CA ALA A 209 -1.52 5.38 24.46
C ALA A 209 -0.13 4.76 24.66
N SER A 210 0.09 3.53 24.19
CA SER A 210 1.41 2.87 24.24
C SER A 210 2.42 3.46 23.26
N ARG A 211 1.91 4.18 22.25
CA ARG A 211 2.64 4.75 21.12
C ARG A 211 2.06 6.11 20.79
N PRO A 212 2.18 7.13 21.66
CA PRO A 212 1.60 8.45 21.41
C PRO A 212 2.15 9.07 20.12
N ASP A 213 1.46 10.07 19.57
CA ASP A 213 1.81 10.75 18.32
C ASP A 213 3.26 11.28 18.27
N ILE A 214 3.82 11.71 19.41
CA ILE A 214 5.22 12.11 19.54
C ILE A 214 6.21 11.00 19.14
N CYS A 215 5.84 9.73 19.30
CA CYS A 215 6.62 8.58 18.87
C CYS A 215 6.86 8.62 17.35
N GLU A 216 5.82 8.93 16.59
CA GLU A 216 5.91 9.04 15.13
C GLU A 216 6.57 10.34 14.71
N ALA A 217 6.13 11.47 15.29
CA ALA A 217 6.60 12.79 14.92
C ALA A 217 8.12 12.97 15.10
N GLU A 218 8.67 12.47 16.20
CA GLU A 218 10.11 12.54 16.47
C GLU A 218 10.90 11.74 15.42
N SER A 219 10.46 10.51 15.11
CA SER A 219 11.15 9.64 14.16
C SER A 219 11.07 10.20 12.73
N VAL A 220 9.94 10.81 12.35
CA VAL A 220 9.78 11.51 11.07
C VAL A 220 10.71 12.72 11.00
N ALA A 221 10.79 13.54 12.06
CA ALA A 221 11.70 14.69 12.10
C ALA A 221 13.16 14.26 11.96
N HIS A 222 13.57 13.20 12.67
CA HIS A 222 14.91 12.64 12.56
C HIS A 222 15.22 12.16 11.13
N ALA A 223 14.34 11.38 10.52
CA ALA A 223 14.55 10.88 9.17
C ALA A 223 14.57 12.00 8.11
N ILE A 224 13.74 13.04 8.27
CA ILE A 224 13.77 14.22 7.39
C ILE A 224 15.12 14.93 7.50
N PHE A 225 15.67 15.09 8.70
CA PHE A 225 16.98 15.71 8.91
C PHE A 225 18.11 14.93 8.20
N LEU A 226 18.11 13.61 8.31
CA LEU A 226 19.05 12.75 7.59
C LEU A 226 18.83 12.84 6.07
N ALA A 227 17.58 12.80 5.61
CA ALA A 227 17.27 12.89 4.18
C ALA A 227 17.67 14.24 3.58
N GLU A 228 17.54 15.35 4.32
CA GLU A 228 18.04 16.67 3.93
C GLU A 228 19.57 16.64 3.79
N THR A 229 20.26 16.12 4.80
CA THR A 229 21.73 16.05 4.85
C THR A 229 22.32 15.25 3.69
N PHE A 230 21.78 14.07 3.42
CA PHE A 230 22.27 13.16 2.39
C PHE A 230 21.56 13.31 1.05
N LYS A 231 20.58 14.23 0.96
CA LYS A 231 19.69 14.41 -0.20
C LYS A 231 18.94 13.12 -0.55
N THR A 232 18.60 12.28 0.42
CA THR A 232 17.91 11.01 0.17
C THR A 232 16.46 11.23 -0.26
N LYS A 233 15.95 10.41 -1.19
CA LYS A 233 14.51 10.35 -1.50
C LYS A 233 13.82 9.60 -0.36
N LEU A 234 13.08 10.30 0.47
CA LEU A 234 12.44 9.74 1.67
C LEU A 234 10.94 9.51 1.44
N HIS A 235 10.44 8.38 1.94
CA HIS A 235 9.03 8.04 1.97
C HIS A 235 8.57 7.67 3.39
N VAL A 236 7.63 8.41 3.96
CA VAL A 236 7.04 8.10 5.26
C VAL A 236 5.86 7.17 5.05
N TYR A 237 6.00 5.91 5.45
CA TYR A 237 4.91 4.93 5.34
C TYR A 237 3.82 5.16 6.38
N HIS A 238 2.61 4.66 6.11
CA HIS A 238 1.46 4.52 7.02
C HIS A 238 1.33 5.66 8.04
N MET A 239 1.37 6.91 7.57
CA MET A 239 1.36 8.09 8.42
C MET A 239 0.03 8.20 9.16
N SER A 240 0.08 8.35 10.48
CA SER A 240 -1.12 8.38 11.33
C SER A 240 -1.33 9.69 12.09
N SER A 241 -0.29 10.52 12.26
CA SER A 241 -0.39 11.76 13.04
C SER A 241 -0.34 13.06 12.23
N LYS A 242 -1.09 14.06 12.72
CA LYS A 242 -1.05 15.43 12.19
C LYS A 242 0.32 16.07 12.32
N GLN A 243 1.09 15.74 13.36
CA GLN A 243 2.44 16.27 13.58
C GLN A 243 3.40 15.77 12.50
N ALA A 244 3.39 14.45 12.21
CA ALA A 244 4.16 13.88 11.11
C ALA A 244 3.76 14.50 9.75
N ALA A 245 2.45 14.69 9.53
CA ALA A 245 1.93 15.29 8.31
C ALA A 245 2.40 16.74 8.12
N ASN A 246 2.38 17.55 9.19
CA ASN A 246 2.90 18.91 9.16
C ASN A 246 4.42 18.95 8.89
N LEU A 247 5.20 18.02 9.46
CA LEU A 247 6.63 17.92 9.20
C LEU A 247 6.91 17.61 7.72
N VAL A 248 6.16 16.69 7.12
CA VAL A 248 6.30 16.38 5.69
C VAL A 248 5.88 17.55 4.81
N ARG A 249 4.80 18.26 5.15
CA ARG A 249 4.40 19.50 4.47
C ARG A 249 5.53 20.52 4.47
N ASP A 250 6.11 20.78 5.64
CA ASP A 250 7.15 21.80 5.80
C ASP A 250 8.45 21.38 5.09
N ALA A 251 8.79 20.09 5.10
CA ALA A 251 9.92 19.53 4.34
C ALA A 251 9.73 19.68 2.82
N LYS A 252 8.53 19.38 2.31
CA LYS A 252 8.20 19.60 0.89
C LYS A 252 8.25 21.09 0.51
N ALA A 253 7.76 21.98 1.38
CA ALA A 253 7.86 23.43 1.19
C ALA A 253 9.31 23.94 1.10
N LYS A 254 10.25 23.27 1.77
CA LYS A 254 11.71 23.52 1.63
C LYS A 254 12.33 22.93 0.36
N GLY A 255 11.56 22.23 -0.47
CA GLY A 255 12.05 21.56 -1.68
C GLY A 255 12.70 20.21 -1.42
N LEU A 256 12.55 19.62 -0.22
CA LEU A 256 13.09 18.30 0.07
C LEU A 256 12.32 17.20 -0.67
N ARG A 257 13.02 16.12 -1.03
CA ARG A 257 12.46 14.95 -1.72
C ARG A 257 11.79 14.01 -0.73
N VAL A 258 10.81 14.51 0.00
CA VAL A 258 10.03 13.76 1.00
C VAL A 258 8.65 13.49 0.44
N THR A 259 8.20 12.25 0.61
CA THR A 259 6.86 11.79 0.27
C THR A 259 6.25 11.04 1.44
N ALA A 260 4.94 10.87 1.43
CA ALA A 260 4.24 10.13 2.47
C ALA A 260 3.04 9.37 1.91
N GLU A 261 2.62 8.35 2.63
CA GLU A 261 1.34 7.68 2.44
C GLU A 261 0.53 7.67 3.74
N THR A 262 -0.77 7.51 3.60
CA THR A 262 -1.66 7.11 4.70
C THR A 262 -2.61 6.01 4.21
N GLY A 263 -3.52 5.54 5.05
CA GLY A 263 -4.40 4.43 4.72
C GLY A 263 -5.85 4.66 5.17
N PRO A 264 -6.83 3.92 4.60
CA PRO A 264 -8.24 4.08 4.95
C PRO A 264 -8.52 3.97 6.46
N HIS A 265 -7.76 3.14 7.18
CA HIS A 265 -7.91 2.97 8.62
C HIS A 265 -7.53 4.21 9.43
N TYR A 266 -6.57 5.02 8.97
CA TYR A 266 -6.23 6.30 9.62
C TYR A 266 -7.21 7.42 9.27
N LEU A 267 -7.91 7.30 8.14
CA LEU A 267 -8.86 8.29 7.64
C LEU A 267 -10.29 8.10 8.17
N LEU A 268 -10.65 6.85 8.48
CA LEU A 268 -12.04 6.45 8.69
C LEU A 268 -12.33 5.86 10.08
N ARG A 269 -11.33 5.26 10.74
CA ARG A 269 -11.47 4.69 12.10
C ARG A 269 -10.88 5.63 13.14
N GLU A 270 -11.27 5.43 14.40
CA GLU A 270 -10.74 6.11 15.58
C GLU A 270 -10.37 5.10 16.69
N PRO A 271 -9.51 5.45 17.67
CA PRO A 271 -9.13 4.56 18.77
C PRO A 271 -10.33 3.93 19.50
N LYS A 272 -11.41 4.69 19.69
CA LYS A 272 -12.64 4.21 20.36
C LYS A 272 -13.29 3.03 19.64
N ASP A 273 -13.06 2.87 18.34
CA ASP A 273 -13.61 1.77 17.54
C ASP A 273 -13.01 0.41 17.93
N MET A 274 -11.89 0.39 18.66
CA MET A 274 -11.37 -0.84 19.27
C MET A 274 -12.33 -1.45 20.28
N ALA A 275 -13.31 -0.70 20.79
CA ALA A 275 -14.39 -1.28 21.62
C ALA A 275 -15.32 -2.21 20.81
N GLU A 276 -15.44 -1.99 19.49
CA GLU A 276 -16.25 -2.80 18.58
C GLU A 276 -15.45 -3.98 18.01
N VAL A 277 -14.28 -3.69 17.44
CA VAL A 277 -13.51 -4.67 16.66
C VAL A 277 -12.26 -5.18 17.37
N GLY A 278 -12.03 -4.75 18.61
CA GLY A 278 -10.96 -5.23 19.47
C GLY A 278 -9.58 -5.20 18.81
N PRO A 279 -8.79 -6.27 18.95
CA PRO A 279 -7.45 -6.35 18.37
C PRO A 279 -7.42 -6.22 16.84
N LEU A 280 -8.51 -6.42 16.10
CA LEU A 280 -8.52 -6.30 14.62
C LEU A 280 -8.01 -4.93 14.15
N LEU A 281 -8.26 -3.86 14.91
CA LEU A 281 -7.78 -2.52 14.60
C LEU A 281 -6.37 -2.21 15.16
N LYS A 282 -5.73 -3.16 15.84
CA LYS A 282 -4.35 -3.01 16.30
C LYS A 282 -3.39 -2.88 15.11
N MET A 283 -2.79 -1.70 14.96
CA MET A 283 -1.85 -1.32 13.90
C MET A 283 -0.65 -0.55 14.47
N ASN A 284 0.46 -0.51 13.72
CA ASN A 284 1.68 0.22 14.08
C ASN A 284 2.09 1.16 12.92
N PRO A 285 1.98 2.49 13.07
CA PRO A 285 1.45 3.24 14.21
C PRO A 285 -0.04 2.96 14.49
N PRO A 286 -0.54 3.27 15.69
CA PRO A 286 -1.97 3.11 16.00
C PRO A 286 -2.83 4.14 15.24
N VAL A 287 -4.10 3.78 15.03
CA VAL A 287 -5.15 4.71 14.60
C VAL A 287 -5.30 5.84 15.64
N ARG A 288 -5.60 7.05 15.19
CA ARG A 288 -5.64 8.29 15.99
C ARG A 288 -7.03 8.92 15.98
N SER A 289 -7.23 9.91 16.84
CA SER A 289 -8.47 10.68 16.92
C SER A 289 -8.83 11.40 15.61
N ARG A 290 -10.11 11.78 15.47
CA ARG A 290 -10.64 12.41 14.24
C ARG A 290 -9.87 13.66 13.79
N ASP A 291 -9.34 14.46 14.70
CA ASP A 291 -8.57 15.66 14.36
C ASP A 291 -7.23 15.34 13.66
N HIS A 292 -6.65 14.16 13.92
CA HIS A 292 -5.52 13.66 13.13
C HIS A 292 -6.00 13.27 11.73
N ALA A 293 -7.11 12.52 11.64
CA ALA A 293 -7.69 12.10 10.36
C ALA A 293 -8.01 13.29 9.44
N GLU A 294 -8.58 14.39 9.94
CA GLU A 294 -8.87 15.58 9.12
C GLU A 294 -7.60 16.23 8.56
N VAL A 295 -6.47 16.22 9.28
CA VAL A 295 -5.18 16.72 8.75
C VAL A 295 -4.58 15.77 7.71
N LEU A 296 -4.81 14.45 7.85
CA LEU A 296 -4.41 13.48 6.84
C LEU A 296 -5.25 13.64 5.56
N TRP A 297 -6.57 13.88 5.70
CA TRP A 297 -7.45 14.24 4.58
C TRP A 297 -6.98 15.52 3.87
N ASP A 298 -6.71 16.58 4.64
CA ASP A 298 -6.14 17.83 4.12
C ASP A 298 -4.82 17.57 3.36
N GLY A 299 -3.99 16.67 3.88
CA GLY A 299 -2.72 16.29 3.25
C GLY A 299 -2.85 15.59 1.93
N LEU A 300 -3.82 14.68 1.82
CA LEU A 300 -4.14 14.04 0.55
C LEU A 300 -4.66 15.05 -0.47
N LEU A 301 -5.53 15.98 -0.06
CA LEU A 301 -6.14 16.98 -0.93
C LEU A 301 -5.14 18.04 -1.40
N ASN A 302 -4.25 18.48 -0.52
CA ASN A 302 -3.26 19.53 -0.80
C ASN A 302 -1.89 19.01 -1.22
N GLY A 303 -1.71 17.67 -1.32
CA GLY A 303 -0.55 17.05 -1.94
C GLY A 303 0.71 16.98 -1.08
N TYR A 304 0.59 17.15 0.25
CA TYR A 304 1.68 16.83 1.17
C TYR A 304 1.65 15.40 1.72
N ILE A 305 0.57 14.66 1.46
CA ILE A 305 0.54 13.19 1.49
C ILE A 305 0.29 12.71 0.06
N ASP A 306 1.18 11.85 -0.45
CA ASP A 306 1.29 11.57 -1.88
C ASP A 306 0.39 10.41 -2.31
N MET A 307 0.12 9.44 -1.45
CA MET A 307 -0.64 8.25 -1.84
C MET A 307 -1.45 7.63 -0.71
N ILE A 308 -2.35 6.74 -1.12
CA ILE A 308 -3.10 5.86 -0.23
C ILE A 308 -2.57 4.43 -0.42
N ALA A 309 -2.21 3.78 0.68
CA ALA A 309 -1.85 2.37 0.71
C ALA A 309 -2.63 1.64 1.82
N THR A 310 -2.62 0.31 1.83
CA THR A 310 -3.45 -0.43 2.78
C THR A 310 -2.70 -0.98 4.00
N ASP A 311 -1.37 -1.07 3.94
CA ASP A 311 -0.56 -1.81 4.91
C ASP A 311 -1.14 -3.21 5.12
N HIS A 312 -1.38 -3.90 4.00
CA HIS A 312 -2.01 -5.21 4.02
C HIS A 312 -1.09 -6.21 4.72
N SER A 313 -1.44 -6.57 5.95
CA SER A 313 -0.63 -7.44 6.80
C SER A 313 -1.49 -8.54 7.44
N PRO A 314 -1.78 -9.63 6.71
CA PRO A 314 -2.55 -10.74 7.23
C PRO A 314 -1.83 -11.50 8.34
N HIS A 315 -2.62 -12.01 9.27
CA HIS A 315 -2.21 -12.80 10.42
C HIS A 315 -3.27 -13.87 10.70
N THR A 316 -2.90 -14.96 11.37
CA THR A 316 -3.92 -15.89 11.87
C THR A 316 -4.75 -15.23 12.97
N LEU A 317 -5.99 -15.67 13.16
CA LEU A 317 -6.84 -15.20 14.26
C LEU A 317 -6.21 -15.47 15.65
N GLU A 318 -5.48 -16.57 15.78
CA GLU A 318 -4.71 -16.92 16.98
C GLU A 318 -3.60 -15.89 17.26
N GLU A 319 -2.77 -15.56 16.27
CA GLU A 319 -1.75 -14.51 16.42
C GLU A 319 -2.39 -13.17 16.75
N LYS A 320 -3.49 -12.86 16.05
CA LYS A 320 -4.29 -11.65 16.27
C LYS A 320 -4.88 -11.58 17.66
N GLY A 321 -5.08 -12.72 18.31
CA GLY A 321 -5.66 -12.83 19.64
C GLY A 321 -7.11 -12.38 19.67
N SER A 322 -7.86 -12.67 18.60
CA SER A 322 -9.29 -12.40 18.52
C SER A 322 -10.01 -13.45 17.67
N ASP A 323 -11.33 -13.52 17.77
CA ASP A 323 -12.14 -14.14 16.72
C ASP A 323 -12.26 -13.23 15.48
N ILE A 324 -12.96 -13.71 14.45
CA ILE A 324 -13.14 -13.01 13.17
C ILE A 324 -13.97 -11.72 13.30
N MET A 325 -14.76 -11.59 14.37
CA MET A 325 -15.56 -10.40 14.67
C MET A 325 -14.81 -9.43 15.60
N GLY A 326 -13.61 -9.79 16.06
CA GLY A 326 -12.74 -8.92 16.85
C GLY A 326 -12.88 -9.07 18.35
N LYS A 327 -13.65 -10.06 18.84
CA LYS A 327 -13.69 -10.37 20.27
C LYS A 327 -12.31 -10.86 20.69
N MET A 328 -11.67 -10.14 21.61
CA MET A 328 -10.35 -10.50 22.12
C MET A 328 -10.37 -11.85 22.84
N THR A 329 -9.41 -12.73 22.51
CA THR A 329 -9.25 -14.07 23.08
C THR A 329 -8.01 -14.20 23.97
N LYS A 330 -7.08 -13.24 23.87
CA LYS A 330 -5.89 -13.15 24.72
C LYS A 330 -6.17 -12.27 25.95
N PRO A 331 -5.46 -12.46 27.08
CA PRO A 331 -5.73 -11.71 28.31
C PRO A 331 -5.30 -10.24 28.23
N ALA A 332 -4.41 -9.90 27.29
CA ALA A 332 -3.97 -8.53 27.08
C ALA A 332 -3.67 -8.21 25.62
N ILE A 333 -3.95 -6.96 25.23
CA ILE A 333 -3.62 -6.41 23.90
C ILE A 333 -2.14 -6.55 23.55
N TRP A 334 -1.27 -6.64 24.56
CA TRP A 334 0.18 -6.82 24.42
C TRP A 334 0.57 -8.13 23.73
N GLU A 335 -0.28 -9.14 23.80
CA GLU A 335 -0.03 -10.47 23.22
C GLU A 335 -0.67 -10.64 21.82
N CYS A 336 -1.45 -9.66 21.38
CA CYS A 336 -2.07 -9.62 20.05
C CYS A 336 -1.07 -9.06 19.02
N ILE A 337 -1.02 -9.60 17.80
CA ILE A 337 -0.18 -9.04 16.73
C ILE A 337 -0.84 -7.84 16.02
N SER A 338 -0.03 -6.89 15.55
CA SER A 338 -0.49 -5.74 14.76
C SER A 338 -0.59 -6.08 13.27
N GLY A 339 -1.51 -5.41 12.55
CA GLY A 339 -1.76 -5.64 11.13
C GLY A 339 -3.11 -6.32 10.86
N PHE A 340 -3.67 -6.09 9.67
CA PHE A 340 -4.91 -6.71 9.20
C PHE A 340 -4.95 -6.76 7.65
N CYS A 341 -5.97 -7.42 7.10
CA CYS A 341 -6.18 -7.53 5.66
C CYS A 341 -6.87 -6.28 5.10
N GLY A 342 -6.13 -5.46 4.33
CA GLY A 342 -6.61 -4.21 3.76
C GLY A 342 -6.74 -4.16 2.22
N VAL A 343 -5.84 -4.82 1.46
CA VAL A 343 -5.71 -4.69 0.00
C VAL A 343 -7.03 -4.80 -0.80
N GLU A 344 -7.90 -5.75 -0.45
CA GLU A 344 -9.17 -5.98 -1.15
C GLU A 344 -10.26 -4.97 -0.76
N THR A 345 -10.16 -4.42 0.45
CA THR A 345 -11.16 -3.48 1.02
C THR A 345 -10.83 -2.02 0.74
N GLY A 346 -9.56 -1.70 0.45
CA GLY A 346 -9.09 -0.32 0.35
C GLY A 346 -9.81 0.49 -0.74
N VAL A 347 -9.96 -0.07 -1.94
CA VAL A 347 -10.61 0.62 -3.06
C VAL A 347 -12.09 0.90 -2.78
N PRO A 348 -12.94 -0.07 -2.39
CA PRO A 348 -14.33 0.22 -2.02
C PRO A 348 -14.49 1.29 -0.93
N LEU A 349 -13.63 1.28 0.10
CA LEU A 349 -13.66 2.28 1.17
C LEU A 349 -13.36 3.68 0.62
N MET A 350 -12.34 3.83 -0.22
CA MET A 350 -11.98 5.13 -0.77
C MET A 350 -12.97 5.62 -1.84
N LEU A 351 -13.52 4.74 -2.68
CA LEU A 351 -14.57 5.09 -3.63
C LEU A 351 -15.87 5.53 -2.92
N THR A 352 -16.13 5.01 -1.73
CA THR A 352 -17.24 5.49 -0.88
C THR A 352 -17.04 6.94 -0.48
N GLU A 353 -15.81 7.34 -0.15
CA GLU A 353 -15.50 8.74 0.18
C GLU A 353 -15.51 9.65 -1.05
N VAL A 354 -15.14 9.13 -2.23
CA VAL A 354 -15.36 9.82 -3.51
C VAL A 354 -16.86 10.08 -3.74
N ASN A 355 -17.71 9.07 -3.54
CA ASN A 355 -19.17 9.20 -3.64
C ASN A 355 -19.76 10.19 -2.61
N LYS A 356 -19.15 10.32 -1.44
CA LYS A 356 -19.51 11.33 -0.43
C LYS A 356 -18.99 12.74 -0.75
N GLY A 357 -18.22 12.91 -1.83
CA GLY A 357 -17.66 14.18 -2.25
C GLY A 357 -16.43 14.63 -1.47
N ARG A 358 -15.77 13.74 -0.70
CA ARG A 358 -14.52 14.08 0.02
C ARG A 358 -13.35 14.36 -0.92
N MET A 359 -13.32 13.70 -2.08
CA MET A 359 -12.38 13.98 -3.18
C MET A 359 -13.01 13.59 -4.52
N SER A 360 -12.50 14.11 -5.63
CA SER A 360 -12.91 13.67 -6.97
C SER A 360 -12.29 12.31 -7.33
N LEU A 361 -12.90 11.59 -8.28
CA LEU A 361 -12.34 10.32 -8.77
C LEU A 361 -10.97 10.53 -9.44
N ASN A 362 -10.77 11.65 -10.15
CA ASN A 362 -9.48 12.04 -10.73
C ASN A 362 -8.40 12.22 -9.65
N HIS A 363 -8.75 12.83 -8.51
CA HIS A 363 -7.84 12.96 -7.38
C HIS A 363 -7.51 11.61 -6.75
N TYR A 364 -8.49 10.71 -6.63
CA TYR A 364 -8.23 9.33 -6.20
C TYR A 364 -7.29 8.58 -7.16
N VAL A 365 -7.48 8.70 -8.48
CA VAL A 365 -6.57 8.15 -9.50
C VAL A 365 -5.14 8.68 -9.32
N LYS A 366 -5.00 9.97 -9.01
CA LYS A 366 -3.70 10.56 -8.71
C LYS A 366 -3.04 9.89 -7.49
N LEU A 367 -3.78 9.71 -6.39
CA LEU A 367 -3.29 9.15 -5.13
C LEU A 367 -3.07 7.63 -5.15
N ALA A 368 -3.81 6.88 -5.95
CA ALA A 368 -3.82 5.41 -5.94
C ALA A 368 -3.18 4.78 -7.20
N SER A 369 -2.69 5.59 -8.15
CA SER A 369 -2.10 5.08 -9.38
C SER A 369 -0.90 5.93 -9.83
N GLU A 370 -1.10 7.21 -10.17
CA GLU A 370 -0.02 8.05 -10.71
C GLU A 370 1.07 8.34 -9.68
N ASN A 371 0.71 8.83 -8.49
CA ASN A 371 1.68 9.21 -7.46
C ASN A 371 2.48 7.99 -6.96
N PRO A 372 1.88 6.83 -6.62
CA PRO A 372 2.66 5.62 -6.32
C PRO A 372 3.68 5.29 -7.43
N ALA A 373 3.27 5.34 -8.71
CA ALA A 373 4.16 5.06 -9.81
C ALA A 373 5.33 6.08 -9.92
N LYS A 374 5.08 7.36 -9.63
CA LYS A 374 6.12 8.41 -9.62
C LYS A 374 7.09 8.26 -8.46
N VAL A 375 6.57 8.03 -7.23
CA VAL A 375 7.40 7.86 -6.03
C VAL A 375 8.36 6.69 -6.19
N TRP A 376 7.86 5.58 -6.75
CA TRP A 376 8.64 4.36 -6.95
C TRP A 376 9.33 4.29 -8.32
N GLN A 377 9.38 5.39 -9.06
CA GLN A 377 10.17 5.55 -10.30
C GLN A 377 9.81 4.54 -11.41
N ILE A 378 8.53 4.22 -11.54
CA ILE A 378 7.96 3.31 -12.56
C ILE A 378 6.93 4.01 -13.46
N TYR A 379 6.74 5.32 -13.29
CA TYR A 379 5.95 6.15 -14.19
C TYR A 379 6.75 6.50 -15.47
N PRO A 380 6.13 6.55 -16.67
CA PRO A 380 4.73 6.29 -16.96
C PRO A 380 4.44 4.83 -17.33
N GLN A 381 5.36 3.88 -17.13
CA GLN A 381 5.09 2.47 -17.46
C GLN A 381 3.85 1.98 -16.70
N LYS A 382 3.78 2.30 -15.40
CA LYS A 382 2.62 2.12 -14.53
C LYS A 382 1.99 3.47 -14.20
N GLY A 383 0.76 3.45 -13.68
CA GLY A 383 0.11 4.63 -13.13
C GLY A 383 -0.48 5.60 -14.17
N ALA A 384 -0.60 5.18 -15.43
CA ALA A 384 -1.02 6.06 -16.54
C ALA A 384 -1.83 5.32 -17.60
N ILE A 385 -2.92 5.95 -18.07
CA ILE A 385 -3.54 5.63 -19.36
C ILE A 385 -2.86 6.51 -20.41
N ARG A 386 -1.74 6.00 -20.96
CA ARG A 386 -0.91 6.70 -21.96
C ARG A 386 -0.41 5.70 -23.00
N LEU A 387 -0.33 6.12 -24.26
CA LEU A 387 0.21 5.27 -25.33
C LEU A 387 1.60 4.73 -24.96
N GLY A 388 1.78 3.42 -25.10
CA GLY A 388 3.02 2.72 -24.77
C GLY A 388 3.21 2.32 -23.30
N SER A 389 2.37 2.83 -22.39
CA SER A 389 2.27 2.35 -21.00
C SER A 389 1.64 0.96 -20.94
N ASP A 390 1.85 0.26 -19.84
CA ASP A 390 1.29 -1.07 -19.64
C ASP A 390 -0.24 -0.98 -19.58
N GLY A 391 -0.92 -1.91 -20.26
CA GLY A 391 -2.38 -1.99 -20.38
C GLY A 391 -3.05 -2.48 -19.09
N ASP A 392 -2.71 -1.85 -17.96
CA ASP A 392 -3.28 -2.11 -16.64
C ASP A 392 -4.47 -1.19 -16.42
N LEU A 393 -5.63 -1.76 -16.10
CA LEU A 393 -6.87 -1.03 -15.92
C LEU A 393 -7.64 -1.55 -14.72
N THR A 394 -8.30 -0.62 -14.03
CA THR A 394 -9.33 -0.93 -13.04
C THR A 394 -10.62 -0.30 -13.52
N ILE A 395 -11.64 -1.13 -13.79
CA ILE A 395 -12.97 -0.64 -14.15
C ILE A 395 -13.82 -0.64 -12.90
N VAL A 396 -14.40 0.52 -12.57
CA VAL A 396 -15.24 0.69 -11.38
C VAL A 396 -16.67 1.07 -11.77
N ASP A 397 -17.60 0.53 -11.01
CA ASP A 397 -19.00 0.95 -11.01
C ASP A 397 -19.22 1.82 -9.78
N MET A 398 -19.43 3.13 -9.97
CA MET A 398 -19.57 4.10 -8.88
C MET A 398 -20.92 4.02 -8.18
N ASP A 399 -21.93 3.41 -8.81
CA ASP A 399 -23.28 3.27 -8.28
C ASP A 399 -23.48 1.96 -7.53
N LYS A 400 -22.61 0.97 -7.74
CA LYS A 400 -22.68 -0.33 -7.06
C LYS A 400 -22.48 -0.17 -5.55
N GLU A 401 -23.50 -0.56 -4.80
CA GLU A 401 -23.52 -0.57 -3.33
C GLU A 401 -23.28 -1.97 -2.78
N GLY A 402 -22.73 -2.04 -1.57
CA GLY A 402 -22.48 -3.30 -0.89
C GLY A 402 -22.13 -3.15 0.58
N ALA A 403 -21.72 -4.25 1.18
CA ALA A 403 -21.11 -4.27 2.51
C ALA A 403 -19.90 -5.18 2.49
N ILE A 404 -18.85 -4.81 3.21
CA ILE A 404 -17.65 -5.63 3.34
C ILE A 404 -17.98 -6.87 4.17
N ASP A 405 -17.75 -8.05 3.60
CA ASP A 405 -17.88 -9.33 4.28
C ASP A 405 -16.53 -10.03 4.33
N VAL A 406 -15.89 -9.99 5.50
CA VAL A 406 -14.57 -10.58 5.74
C VAL A 406 -14.47 -12.06 5.40
N ASN A 407 -15.59 -12.81 5.42
CA ASN A 407 -15.58 -14.23 5.06
C ASN A 407 -15.35 -14.45 3.55
N LYS A 408 -15.68 -13.45 2.72
CA LYS A 408 -15.55 -13.49 1.26
C LYS A 408 -14.23 -12.93 0.74
N LEU A 409 -13.38 -12.37 1.61
CA LEU A 409 -12.06 -11.90 1.20
C LEU A 409 -11.19 -13.06 0.71
N HIS A 410 -10.21 -12.76 -0.13
CA HIS A 410 -9.41 -13.77 -0.82
C HIS A 410 -8.02 -14.01 -0.20
N SER A 411 -7.62 -13.19 0.76
CA SER A 411 -6.41 -13.42 1.56
C SER A 411 -6.47 -14.76 2.30
N LYS A 412 -5.29 -15.37 2.50
CA LYS A 412 -5.18 -16.68 3.16
C LYS A 412 -5.79 -16.67 4.55
N ASN A 413 -5.45 -15.64 5.33
CA ASN A 413 -6.14 -15.30 6.56
C ASN A 413 -6.90 -14.00 6.35
N LYS A 414 -8.00 -13.79 7.07
CA LYS A 414 -8.95 -12.70 6.80
C LYS A 414 -9.25 -11.77 7.99
N PRO A 415 -8.38 -11.59 9.02
CA PRO A 415 -8.68 -10.60 10.05
C PRO A 415 -8.75 -9.21 9.42
N SER A 416 -9.87 -8.51 9.58
CA SER A 416 -10.08 -7.19 9.02
C SER A 416 -11.09 -6.43 9.86
N PRO A 417 -10.85 -5.16 10.21
CA PRO A 417 -11.76 -4.36 11.04
C PRO A 417 -12.96 -3.81 10.25
N TRP A 418 -13.20 -4.28 9.02
CA TRP A 418 -14.17 -3.67 8.10
C TRP A 418 -15.47 -4.45 7.94
N HIS A 419 -15.67 -5.57 8.63
CA HIS A 419 -16.90 -6.37 8.50
C HIS A 419 -18.16 -5.51 8.71
N GLY A 420 -19.13 -5.63 7.79
CA GLY A 420 -20.42 -4.94 7.86
C GLY A 420 -20.41 -3.49 7.36
N TRP A 421 -19.24 -2.88 7.11
CA TRP A 421 -19.16 -1.51 6.61
C TRP A 421 -19.83 -1.38 5.25
N LYS A 422 -20.73 -0.40 5.14
CA LYS A 422 -21.42 -0.09 3.89
C LYS A 422 -20.49 0.68 2.96
N VAL A 423 -20.45 0.25 1.71
CA VAL A 423 -19.61 0.83 0.67
C VAL A 423 -20.44 1.17 -0.57
N LYS A 424 -20.02 2.21 -1.29
CA LYS A 424 -20.60 2.64 -2.56
C LYS A 424 -19.48 2.99 -3.54
N GLY A 425 -19.50 2.36 -4.71
CA GLY A 425 -18.39 2.35 -5.64
C GLY A 425 -17.56 1.08 -5.46
N MET A 426 -17.47 0.26 -6.50
CA MET A 426 -16.79 -1.04 -6.45
C MET A 426 -15.95 -1.28 -7.70
N PRO A 427 -14.75 -1.88 -7.57
CA PRO A 427 -14.06 -2.46 -8.72
C PRO A 427 -14.88 -3.64 -9.27
N VAL A 428 -15.16 -3.63 -10.57
CA VAL A 428 -15.94 -4.67 -11.25
C VAL A 428 -15.13 -5.43 -12.31
N CYS A 429 -13.96 -4.90 -12.69
CA CYS A 429 -13.02 -5.62 -13.53
C CYS A 429 -11.59 -5.13 -13.28
N THR A 430 -10.65 -6.06 -13.16
CA THR A 430 -9.22 -5.77 -13.03
C THR A 430 -8.47 -6.40 -14.19
N ILE A 431 -7.68 -5.61 -14.89
CA ILE A 431 -6.95 -6.02 -16.10
C ILE A 431 -5.48 -5.73 -15.89
N VAL A 432 -4.63 -6.72 -16.15
CA VAL A 432 -3.16 -6.61 -16.01
C VAL A 432 -2.53 -6.87 -17.38
N ARG A 433 -1.92 -5.84 -17.96
CA ARG A 433 -1.29 -5.84 -19.28
C ARG A 433 -2.20 -6.46 -20.34
N GLY A 434 -3.46 -6.03 -20.38
CA GLY A 434 -4.49 -6.51 -21.30
C GLY A 434 -5.11 -7.88 -20.97
N ASN A 435 -4.73 -8.52 -19.87
CA ASN A 435 -5.31 -9.80 -19.45
C ASN A 435 -6.33 -9.56 -18.33
N VAL A 436 -7.57 -9.98 -18.53
CA VAL A 436 -8.60 -9.86 -17.50
C VAL A 436 -8.29 -10.83 -16.35
N GLN A 437 -8.08 -10.30 -15.14
CA GLN A 437 -7.77 -11.08 -13.94
C GLN A 437 -9.00 -11.32 -13.08
N MET A 438 -9.87 -10.32 -12.95
CA MET A 438 -11.09 -10.38 -12.14
C MET A 438 -12.28 -9.80 -12.89
N ARG A 439 -13.46 -10.40 -12.71
CA ARG A 439 -14.77 -9.86 -13.10
C ARG A 439 -15.75 -9.99 -11.94
N ASP A 440 -16.36 -8.89 -11.53
CA ASP A 440 -17.39 -8.81 -10.47
C ASP A 440 -17.04 -9.52 -9.15
N GLY A 441 -15.77 -9.46 -8.75
CA GLY A 441 -15.24 -10.08 -7.53
C GLY A 441 -14.71 -11.50 -7.72
N GLU A 442 -14.92 -12.10 -8.89
CA GLU A 442 -14.48 -13.47 -9.19
C GLU A 442 -13.21 -13.48 -10.04
N VAL A 443 -12.25 -14.33 -9.66
CA VAL A 443 -11.01 -14.52 -10.42
C VAL A 443 -11.30 -15.30 -11.70
N VAL A 444 -10.91 -14.74 -12.84
CA VAL A 444 -11.05 -15.38 -14.15
C VAL A 444 -9.71 -15.55 -14.88
N GLY A 445 -8.67 -14.88 -14.39
CA GLY A 445 -7.33 -14.91 -14.95
C GLY A 445 -6.46 -16.05 -14.44
N LYS A 446 -5.25 -16.12 -15.00
CA LYS A 446 -4.15 -17.00 -14.57
C LYS A 446 -2.95 -16.13 -14.18
N PRO A 447 -2.03 -16.65 -13.36
CA PRO A 447 -0.81 -15.92 -13.00
C PRO A 447 -0.09 -15.35 -14.22
N THR A 448 0.00 -14.02 -14.27
CA THR A 448 0.67 -13.26 -15.33
C THR A 448 1.62 -12.21 -14.76
N GLY A 449 1.62 -12.01 -13.43
CA GLY A 449 2.39 -10.98 -12.76
C GLY A 449 3.86 -11.01 -13.11
N ARG A 450 4.43 -9.84 -13.39
CA ARG A 450 5.85 -9.65 -13.66
C ARG A 450 6.48 -8.75 -12.61
N LEU A 451 7.75 -9.01 -12.33
CA LEU A 451 8.58 -8.10 -11.53
C LEU A 451 8.73 -6.78 -12.29
N VAL A 452 8.38 -5.68 -11.64
CA VAL A 452 8.59 -4.32 -12.12
C VAL A 452 9.80 -3.73 -11.41
N ARG A 453 10.68 -3.08 -12.19
CA ARG A 453 11.90 -2.46 -11.68
C ARG A 453 11.85 -0.94 -11.86
N PRO A 454 12.45 -0.17 -10.95
CA PRO A 454 12.51 1.27 -11.09
C PRO A 454 13.40 1.64 -12.28
N ASN A 455 13.07 2.75 -12.95
CA ASN A 455 13.94 3.38 -13.94
C ASN A 455 14.43 4.72 -13.39
N PRO A 456 15.46 4.73 -12.51
CA PRO A 456 15.94 5.94 -11.89
C PRO A 456 16.60 6.84 -12.95
N SER A 457 15.90 7.90 -13.33
CA SER A 457 16.44 9.00 -14.14
C SER A 457 17.52 9.78 -13.39
#